data_AF-A0A965F3B3-F1
#
_entry.id   AF-A0A965F3B3-F1
#
_cell.length_a   1.000
_cell.length_b   1.000
_cell.length_c   1.000
_cell.angle_alpha   90.00
_cell.angle_beta   90.00
_cell.angle_gamma   90.00
#
_symmetry.space_group_name_H-M   'P 1'
#
loop_
_entity.id
_entity.type
_entity.pdbx_description
1 polymer ?
#
loop_
_entity_poly.entity_id
_entity_poly.type
_entity_poly.pdbx_seq_one_letter_code
_entity_poly.pdbx_strand_id
1 'polypeptide(L)'
;MGFLESVRMALRALGANKLRAALTMLGVIIGVAAVIALMSIGRGIQASIQAQIQALGSNLLFVSPGAQNQGGVRTQAGSAPTLTYED
;
A
#
# COMPACT_ATOMS: atom_id res chain seq x y z
N MET A 1 44.92 17.61 15.42
CA MET A 1 43.77 18.39 14.90
C MET A 1 42.50 17.86 15.54
N GLY A 2 41.98 18.55 16.56
CA GLY A 2 40.84 18.05 17.35
C GLY A 2 39.52 18.08 16.56
N PHE A 3 38.65 17.10 16.76
CA PHE A 3 37.32 17.05 16.14
C PHE A 3 36.50 18.33 16.37
N LEU A 4 36.60 18.90 17.58
CA LEU A 4 35.96 20.18 17.94
C LEU A 4 36.43 21.36 17.05
N GLU A 5 37.70 21.36 16.67
CA GLU A 5 38.29 22.41 15.86
C GLU A 5 37.86 22.30 14.39
N SER A 6 37.78 21.07 13.88
CA SER A 6 37.20 20.78 12.56
C SER A 6 35.74 21.21 12.46
N VAL A 7 34.92 20.91 13.48
CA VAL A 7 33.51 21.35 13.52
C VAL A 7 33.41 22.88 13.56
N ARG A 8 34.23 23.54 14.38
CA ARG A 8 34.27 25.01 14.45
C ARG A 8 34.65 25.65 13.11
N MET A 9 35.64 25.09 12.40
CA MET A 9 36.03 25.56 11.07
C MET A 9 34.92 25.35 10.03
N ALA A 10 34.27 24.19 10.04
CA ALA A 10 33.16 23.89 9.13
C ALA A 10 31.98 24.86 9.31
N LEU A 11 31.58 25.14 10.56
CA LEU A 11 30.50 26.10 10.85
C LEU A 11 30.84 27.52 10.36
N ARG A 12 32.09 27.94 10.52
CA ARG A 12 32.56 29.25 10.05
C ARG A 12 32.57 29.34 8.52
N ALA A 13 32.99 28.27 7.84
CA ALA A 13 32.97 28.17 6.38
C ALA A 13 31.55 28.18 5.81
N LEU A 14 30.61 27.48 6.47
CA LEU A 14 29.19 27.47 6.10
C LEU A 14 28.57 28.87 6.23
N GLY A 15 28.92 29.59 7.30
CA GLY A 15 28.49 30.97 7.53
C GLY A 15 29.04 32.00 6.53
N ALA A 16 30.18 31.71 5.89
CA ALA A 16 30.77 32.59 4.87
C ALA A 16 30.01 32.55 3.52
N ASN A 17 29.34 31.44 3.19
CA ASN A 17 28.61 31.25 1.93
C ASN A 17 27.12 30.98 2.19
N LYS A 18 26.44 31.91 2.87
CA LYS A 18 25.06 31.73 3.34
C LYS A 18 24.08 31.31 2.24
N LEU A 19 24.15 31.94 1.06
CA LEU A 19 23.24 31.62 -0.04
C LEU A 19 23.44 30.19 -0.55
N ARG A 20 24.71 29.81 -0.80
CA ARG A 20 25.04 28.45 -1.28
C ARG A 20 24.61 27.40 -0.26
N ALA A 21 24.95 27.60 1.01
CA ALA A 21 24.58 26.69 2.08
C ALA A 21 23.06 26.57 2.25
N ALA A 22 22.32 27.68 2.17
CA ALA A 22 20.86 27.66 2.28
C ALA A 22 20.21 26.89 1.12
N LEU A 23 20.65 27.13 -0.12
CA LEU A 23 20.10 26.47 -1.30
C LEU A 23 20.39 24.96 -1.31
N THR A 24 21.59 24.53 -0.90
CA THR A 24 21.91 23.09 -0.82
C THR A 24 21.09 22.40 0.27
N MET A 25 20.93 23.03 1.44
CA MET A 25 20.10 22.48 2.52
C MET A 25 18.63 22.40 2.09
N LEU A 26 18.09 23.43 1.45
CA LEU A 26 16.71 23.43 0.93
C LEU A 26 16.48 22.28 -0.06
N GLY A 27 17.42 22.05 -0.98
CA GLY A 27 17.32 20.94 -1.93
C GLY A 27 17.20 19.57 -1.24
N VAL A 28 18.04 19.32 -0.23
CA VAL A 28 17.99 18.06 0.53
C VAL A 28 16.69 17.95 1.34
N ILE A 29 16.23 19.02 1.97
CA ILE A 29 14.98 19.03 2.75
C ILE A 29 13.78 18.70 1.86
N ILE A 30 13.65 19.38 0.71
CA ILE A 30 12.54 19.15 -0.23
C ILE A 30 12.63 17.75 -0.82
N GLY A 31 13.84 17.30 -1.21
CA GLY A 31 14.05 15.97 -1.77
C GLY A 31 13.64 14.86 -0.82
N VAL A 32 14.09 14.92 0.43
CA VAL A 32 13.73 13.93 1.45
C VAL A 32 12.24 14.01 1.80
N ALA A 33 11.67 15.22 1.92
CA ALA A 33 10.25 15.40 2.20
C ALA A 33 9.35 14.78 1.12
N ALA A 34 9.68 15.00 -0.17
CA ALA A 34 8.92 14.43 -1.28
C ALA A 34 8.95 12.89 -1.27
N VAL A 35 10.12 12.29 -1.00
CA VAL A 35 10.27 10.83 -0.90
C VAL A 35 9.44 10.28 0.25
N ILE A 36 9.50 10.90 1.44
CA ILE A 36 8.71 10.48 2.60
C ILE A 36 7.20 10.57 2.31
N ALA A 37 6.75 11.68 1.72
CA ALA A 37 5.35 11.88 1.37
C ALA A 37 4.85 10.80 0.40
N LEU A 38 5.61 10.54 -0.67
CA LEU A 38 5.27 9.51 -1.65
C LEU A 38 5.21 8.12 -1.01
N MET A 39 6.18 7.77 -0.16
CA MET A 39 6.19 6.47 0.54
C MET A 39 4.98 6.33 1.48
N SER A 40 4.62 7.40 2.20
CA SER A 40 3.46 7.40 3.08
C SER A 40 2.16 7.15 2.29
N ILE A 41 1.97 7.88 1.19
CA ILE A 41 0.81 7.72 0.32
C ILE A 41 0.79 6.31 -0.30
N GLY A 42 1.92 5.86 -0.85
CA GLY A 42 2.04 4.56 -1.51
C GLY A 42 1.66 3.40 -0.58
N ARG A 43 2.14 3.42 0.67
CA ARG A 43 1.77 2.41 1.69
C ARG A 43 0.28 2.47 2.04
N GLY A 44 -0.30 3.66 2.17
CA GLY A 44 -1.73 3.81 2.44
C GLY A 44 -2.61 3.26 1.31
N ILE A 45 -2.23 3.54 0.05
CA ILE A 45 -2.91 2.99 -1.13
C ILE A 45 -2.78 1.46 -1.16
N GLN A 46 -1.57 0.94 -0.94
CA GLN A 46 -1.34 -0.50 -0.91
C GLN A 46 -2.20 -1.20 0.14
N ALA A 47 -2.30 -0.63 1.35
CA ALA A 47 -3.16 -1.15 2.41
C ALA A 47 -4.65 -1.11 2.03
N SER A 48 -5.12 -0.03 1.41
CA SER A 48 -6.50 0.09 0.92
C SER A 48 -6.83 -0.94 -0.17
N ILE A 49 -5.94 -1.10 -1.16
CA ILE A 49 -6.09 -2.11 -2.21
C ILE A 49 -6.10 -3.51 -1.59
N GLN A 50 -5.19 -3.79 -0.65
CA GLN A 50 -5.16 -5.07 0.03
C GLN A 50 -6.46 -5.34 0.81
N ALA A 51 -7.01 -4.34 1.49
CA ALA A 51 -8.28 -4.46 2.20
C ALA A 51 -9.46 -4.72 1.24
N GLN A 52 -9.50 -4.04 0.08
CA GLN A 52 -10.52 -4.29 -0.94
C GLN A 52 -10.40 -5.71 -1.54
N ILE A 53 -9.18 -6.18 -1.81
CA ILE A 53 -8.93 -7.54 -2.30
C ILE A 53 -9.34 -8.57 -1.25
N GLN A 54 -9.04 -8.34 0.03
CA GLN A 54 -9.47 -9.21 1.12
C GLN A 54 -11.00 -9.20 1.30
N ALA A 55 -11.66 -8.06 1.07
CA ALA A 55 -13.12 -7.92 1.11
C ALA A 55 -13.82 -8.62 -0.05
N LEU A 56 -13.14 -8.82 -1.19
CA LEU A 56 -13.59 -9.75 -2.24
C LEU A 56 -13.55 -11.22 -1.77
N GLY A 57 -12.99 -11.50 -0.59
CA GLY A 57 -13.02 -12.79 0.09
C GLY A 57 -11.76 -13.61 -0.16
N SER A 58 -11.00 -13.86 0.90
CA SER A 58 -9.94 -14.90 0.91
C SER A 58 -10.50 -16.33 0.85
N ASN A 59 -11.83 -16.48 0.84
CA ASN A 59 -12.54 -17.75 0.97
C ASN A 59 -13.85 -17.74 0.14
N LEU A 60 -13.74 -17.37 -1.15
CA LEU A 60 -14.86 -17.45 -2.09
C LEU A 60 -15.24 -18.93 -2.34
N LEU A 61 -16.35 -19.37 -1.76
CA LEU A 61 -16.94 -20.68 -2.03
C LEU A 61 -18.03 -20.52 -3.11
N PHE A 62 -17.71 -20.86 -4.36
CA PHE A 62 -18.65 -20.75 -5.48
C PHE A 62 -19.56 -21.99 -5.52
N VAL A 63 -20.76 -21.88 -4.97
CA VAL A 63 -21.76 -22.96 -4.98
C VAL A 63 -22.61 -22.82 -6.24
N SER A 64 -22.47 -23.79 -7.16
CA SER A 64 -23.31 -23.89 -8.36
C SER A 64 -24.28 -25.08 -8.20
N PRO A 65 -25.61 -24.86 -8.31
CA PRO A 65 -26.57 -25.95 -8.20
C PRO A 65 -26.42 -26.94 -9.35
N GLY A 66 -26.20 -28.22 -9.00
CA GLY A 66 -26.15 -29.33 -9.95
C GLY A 66 -27.53 -29.63 -10.57
N ALA A 67 -27.57 -30.47 -11.61
CA ALA A 67 -28.82 -31.01 -12.12
C ALA A 67 -29.26 -32.20 -11.25
N GLN A 68 -30.45 -32.15 -10.67
CA GLN A 68 -31.03 -33.28 -9.93
C GLN A 68 -31.61 -34.29 -10.93
N ASN A 69 -31.31 -35.58 -10.75
CA ASN A 69 -31.97 -36.66 -11.50
C ASN A 69 -32.93 -37.37 -10.56
N GLN A 70 -34.23 -37.24 -10.79
CA GLN A 70 -35.25 -37.96 -10.04
C GLN A 70 -36.12 -38.76 -11.02
N GLY A 71 -36.17 -40.08 -10.84
CA GLY A 71 -37.09 -40.96 -11.56
C GLY A 71 -36.91 -41.05 -13.09
N GLY A 72 -35.71 -40.84 -13.63
CA GLY A 72 -35.44 -40.92 -15.08
C GLY A 72 -35.64 -39.61 -15.84
N VAL A 73 -36.08 -38.54 -15.17
CA VAL A 73 -36.14 -37.18 -15.71
C VAL A 73 -34.90 -36.41 -15.24
N ARG A 74 -34.11 -35.90 -16.20
CA ARG A 74 -33.01 -34.97 -15.90
C ARG A 74 -33.57 -33.56 -15.85
N THR A 75 -33.63 -32.96 -14.67
CA THR A 75 -33.95 -31.53 -14.55
C THR A 75 -32.79 -30.68 -15.08
N GLN A 76 -33.10 -29.48 -15.58
CA GLN A 76 -32.14 -28.56 -16.20
C GLN A 76 -30.97 -28.24 -15.24
N ALA A 77 -29.77 -28.05 -15.78
CA ALA A 77 -28.63 -27.59 -14.99
C ALA A 77 -28.98 -26.26 -14.32
N GLY A 78 -28.89 -26.23 -12.98
CA GLY A 78 -29.28 -25.08 -12.15
C GLY A 78 -30.65 -25.18 -11.48
N SER A 79 -31.40 -26.28 -11.66
CA SER A 79 -32.70 -26.48 -11.02
C SER A 79 -32.65 -27.14 -9.63
N ALA A 80 -31.47 -27.54 -9.13
CA ALA A 80 -31.36 -28.05 -7.76
C ALA A 80 -31.48 -26.90 -6.74
N PRO A 81 -32.18 -27.12 -5.60
CA PRO A 81 -32.27 -26.12 -4.55
C PRO A 81 -30.87 -25.79 -4.00
N THR A 82 -30.52 -24.51 -4.02
CA THR A 82 -29.28 -23.97 -3.45
C THR A 82 -29.38 -23.92 -1.93
N LEU A 83 -28.30 -24.32 -1.24
CA LEU A 83 -28.15 -24.10 0.19
C LEU A 83 -27.82 -22.62 0.44
N THR A 84 -28.73 -21.92 1.10
CA THR A 84 -28.48 -20.57 1.60
C THR A 84 -27.65 -20.66 2.87
N TYR A 85 -26.81 -19.66 3.15
CA TYR A 85 -26.00 -19.58 4.37
C TYR A 85 -26.82 -19.49 5.67
N GLU A 86 -28.15 -19.37 5.56
CA GLU A 86 -29.12 -19.17 6.65
C GLU A 86 -29.83 -20.46 7.09
N ASP A 87 -29.58 -21.59 6.41
CA ASP A 87 -30.05 -22.95 6.74
C ASP A 87 -28.86 -23.86 7.12
#